data_AF-A0A7J7JY90-F1
#
_entry.id   AF-A0A7J7JY90-F1
#
_cell.length_a   1.000
_cell.length_b   1.000
_cell.length_c   1.000
_cell.angle_alpha   90.00
_cell.angle_beta   90.00
_cell.angle_gamma   90.00
#
_symmetry.space_group_name_H-M   'P 1'
#
loop_
_entity.id
_entity.type
_entity.pdbx_description
1 polymer ?
#
loop_
_entity_poly.entity_id
_entity_poly.type
_entity_poly.pdbx_seq_one_letter_code
_entity_poly.pdbx_strand_id
1 'polypeptide(L)'
;MKQAAGITSPGYVIHESGVWSNVHKKWYFLPRRMSSEQYDDKLDERRATNTLIVCDEMFEKITVVKPFGPSSLTHGFSSFKFIPGTNDKYIVALKSEEDDGKTASYIMVLDISGNLIMPEVQLPGNYKYEGVEFI
;
A
#
# COMPACT_ATOMS: atom_id res chain seq x y z
N MET A 1 -7.96 9.17 8.32
CA MET A 1 -7.50 8.54 7.05
C MET A 1 -8.64 8.05 6.17
N LYS A 2 -9.50 7.12 6.63
CA LYS A 2 -10.65 6.61 5.85
C LYS A 2 -11.51 7.71 5.18
N GLN A 3 -11.93 8.70 5.97
CA GLN A 3 -12.73 9.83 5.47
C GLN A 3 -11.98 10.66 4.42
N ALA A 4 -10.69 10.94 4.63
CA ALA A 4 -9.86 11.66 3.66
C ALA A 4 -9.69 10.88 2.34
N ALA A 5 -9.76 9.55 2.38
CA ALA A 5 -9.78 8.71 1.19
C ALA A 5 -11.15 8.69 0.47
N GLY A 6 -12.16 9.40 0.98
CA GLY A 6 -13.51 9.46 0.43
C GLY A 6 -14.36 8.22 0.77
N ILE A 7 -13.97 7.47 1.80
CA ILE A 7 -14.70 6.27 2.23
C ILE A 7 -15.53 6.61 3.47
N THR A 8 -16.84 6.39 3.37
CA THR A 8 -17.81 6.55 4.46
C THR A 8 -18.26 5.18 4.98
N SER A 9 -18.92 5.14 6.13
CA SER A 9 -19.58 3.91 6.61
C SER A 9 -20.65 3.45 5.59
N PRO A 10 -20.80 2.14 5.31
CA PRO A 10 -20.15 0.98 5.96
C PRO A 10 -18.76 0.61 5.41
N GLY A 11 -18.23 1.37 4.45
CA GLY A 11 -16.91 1.17 3.87
C GLY A 11 -15.74 1.19 4.86
N TYR A 12 -14.61 0.62 4.42
CA TYR A 12 -13.43 0.36 5.24
C TYR A 12 -12.11 0.52 4.47
N VAL A 13 -11.02 0.58 5.24
CA VAL A 13 -9.63 0.58 4.77
C VAL A 13 -8.85 -0.37 5.69
N ILE A 14 -8.08 -1.28 5.12
CA ILE A 14 -7.16 -2.16 5.88
C ILE A 14 -5.73 -1.68 5.62
N HIS A 15 -5.01 -1.37 6.69
CA HIS A 15 -3.61 -0.96 6.66
C HIS A 15 -2.72 -2.08 7.18
N GLU A 16 -1.82 -2.59 6.35
CA GLU A 16 -0.73 -3.51 6.76
C GLU A 16 0.64 -2.84 6.73
N SER A 17 0.71 -1.59 6.25
CA SER A 17 1.97 -0.87 6.13
C SER A 17 1.82 0.61 6.48
N GLY A 18 2.80 1.14 7.20
CA GLY A 18 2.90 2.54 7.60
C GLY A 18 4.34 2.87 7.99
N VAL A 19 4.88 3.97 7.45
CA VAL A 19 6.28 4.39 7.70
C VAL A 19 6.33 5.90 7.94
N TRP A 20 7.08 6.30 8.96
CA TRP A 20 7.42 7.70 9.22
C TRP A 20 8.65 8.10 8.40
N SER A 21 8.56 9.24 7.71
CA SER A 21 9.70 9.87 7.05
C SER A 21 10.27 10.97 7.96
N ASN A 22 11.51 10.78 8.42
CA ASN A 22 12.23 11.82 9.16
C ASN A 22 12.59 13.02 8.28
N VAL A 23 12.76 12.80 6.97
CA VAL A 23 13.08 13.84 5.98
C VAL A 23 11.87 14.74 5.72
N HIS A 24 10.69 14.14 5.52
CA HIS A 24 9.47 14.86 5.18
C HIS A 24 8.64 15.30 6.39
N LYS A 25 8.94 14.74 7.58
CA LYS A 25 8.14 14.90 8.81
C LYS A 25 6.67 14.52 8.60
N LYS A 26 6.48 13.37 7.94
CA LYS A 26 5.16 12.86 7.53
C LYS A 26 5.08 11.36 7.66
N TRP A 27 3.87 10.88 7.90
CA TRP A 27 3.51 9.47 7.81
C TRP A 27 3.08 9.12 6.39
N TYR A 28 3.48 7.94 5.93
CA TYR A 28 3.10 7.38 4.65
C TYR A 28 2.43 6.03 4.90
N PHE A 29 1.36 5.74 4.18
CA PHE A 29 0.65 4.47 4.24
C PHE A 29 0.31 4.00 2.83
N LEU A 30 0.52 2.70 2.59
CA LEU A 30 0.03 1.99 1.42
C LEU A 30 -0.99 0.96 1.93
N PRO A 31 -2.29 1.28 1.93
CA PRO A 31 -3.31 0.37 2.46
C PRO A 31 -3.33 -0.92 1.64
N ARG A 32 -3.57 -2.05 2.31
CA ARG A 32 -3.79 -3.33 1.63
C ARG A 32 -5.11 -3.32 0.87
N ARG A 33 -6.18 -2.89 1.56
CA ARG A 33 -7.56 -2.96 1.06
C ARG A 33 -8.30 -1.66 1.26
N MET A 34 -9.19 -1.35 0.32
CA MET A 34 -10.09 -0.20 0.38
C MET A 34 -11.42 -0.54 -0.28
N SER A 35 -12.53 -0.29 0.42
CA SER A 35 -13.87 -0.57 -0.08
C SER A 35 -14.87 0.48 0.42
N SER A 36 -15.83 0.86 -0.42
CA SER A 36 -17.01 1.63 -0.03
C SER A 36 -18.14 0.76 0.54
N GLU A 37 -18.06 -0.55 0.34
CA GLU A 37 -19.03 -1.53 0.80
C GLU A 37 -18.69 -2.04 2.21
N GLN A 38 -19.67 -2.64 2.88
CA GLN A 38 -19.44 -3.33 4.16
C GLN A 38 -18.41 -4.43 4.00
N TYR A 39 -17.64 -4.66 5.06
CA TYR A 39 -16.67 -5.75 5.11
C TYR A 39 -17.34 -7.12 4.98
N ASP A 40 -16.72 -7.97 4.17
CA ASP A 40 -17.02 -9.38 3.95
C ASP A 40 -15.69 -10.09 3.63
N ASP A 41 -15.40 -11.19 4.33
CA ASP A 41 -14.10 -11.89 4.23
C ASP A 41 -13.79 -12.33 2.79
N LYS A 42 -14.79 -12.83 2.06
CA LYS A 42 -14.56 -13.37 0.71
C LYS A 42 -14.46 -12.27 -0.33
N LEU A 43 -15.24 -11.20 -0.18
CA LEU A 43 -15.14 -10.04 -1.08
C LEU A 43 -13.83 -9.27 -0.86
N ASP A 44 -13.32 -9.21 0.38
CA ASP A 44 -12.08 -8.50 0.72
C ASP A 44 -10.85 -9.01 -0.03
N GLU A 45 -10.78 -10.31 -0.35
CA GLU A 45 -9.73 -10.89 -1.22
C GLU A 45 -9.54 -10.08 -2.52
N ARG A 46 -10.61 -9.42 -2.99
CA ARG A 46 -10.66 -8.62 -4.23
C ARG A 46 -10.85 -7.12 -4.00
N ARG A 47 -10.44 -6.59 -2.84
CA ARG A 47 -10.52 -5.16 -2.48
C ARG A 47 -9.14 -4.48 -2.42
N ALA A 48 -8.14 -5.01 -3.12
CA ALA A 48 -6.81 -4.39 -3.19
C ALA A 48 -6.87 -2.95 -3.73
N THR A 49 -5.87 -2.14 -3.37
CA THR A 49 -5.80 -0.73 -3.77
C THR A 49 -4.39 -0.31 -4.19
N ASN A 50 -4.33 0.73 -5.02
CA ASN A 50 -3.09 1.42 -5.43
C ASN A 50 -3.08 2.86 -4.89
N THR A 51 -3.39 3.04 -3.61
CA THR A 51 -3.51 4.35 -2.97
C THR A 51 -2.30 4.62 -2.07
N LEU A 52 -1.68 5.78 -2.21
CA LEU A 52 -0.76 6.31 -1.20
C LEU A 52 -1.47 7.35 -0.34
N ILE A 53 -1.40 7.18 0.97
CA ILE A 53 -1.93 8.15 1.94
C ILE A 53 -0.75 8.78 2.66
N VAL A 54 -0.69 10.11 2.65
CA VAL A 54 0.34 10.89 3.31
C VAL A 54 -0.31 11.78 4.37
N CYS A 55 0.15 11.67 5.60
CA CYS A 55 -0.35 12.45 6.73
C CYS A 55 0.78 13.30 7.31
N ASP A 56 0.46 14.49 7.81
CA ASP A 56 1.35 15.17 8.75
C ASP A 56 1.44 14.42 10.09
N GLU A 57 2.32 14.88 10.96
CA GLU A 57 2.61 14.26 12.26
C GLU A 57 1.37 14.08 13.14
N MET A 58 0.44 15.05 13.08
CA MET A 58 -0.76 15.09 13.91
C MET A 58 -2.01 14.53 13.20
N PHE A 59 -1.88 14.03 11.96
CA PHE A 59 -2.98 13.55 11.13
C PHE A 59 -4.09 14.60 10.85
N GLU A 60 -3.75 15.88 10.95
CA GLU A 60 -4.64 17.01 10.67
C GLU A 60 -4.73 17.26 9.16
N LYS A 61 -3.61 17.15 8.46
CA LYS A 61 -3.54 17.25 7.00
C LYS A 61 -3.25 15.88 6.38
N ILE A 62 -4.28 15.33 5.74
CA ILE A 62 -4.20 14.04 5.04
C ILE A 62 -4.32 14.29 3.54
N THR A 63 -3.30 13.89 2.79
CA THR A 63 -3.27 13.89 1.33
C THR A 63 -3.41 12.47 0.83
N VAL A 64 -4.32 12.24 -0.13
CA VAL A 64 -4.53 10.94 -0.75
C VAL A 64 -4.12 11.05 -2.21
N VAL A 65 -3.12 10.26 -2.59
CA VAL A 65 -2.60 10.23 -3.95
C VAL A 65 -3.15 8.97 -4.63
N LYS A 66 -4.02 9.18 -5.62
CA LYS A 66 -4.80 8.13 -6.31
C LYS A 66 -4.52 8.17 -7.82
N PRO A 67 -4.77 7.06 -8.53
CA PRO A 67 -4.17 5.73 -8.39
C PRO A 67 -2.91 5.61 -9.26
N PHE A 68 -2.06 4.64 -8.92
CA PHE A 68 -0.80 4.38 -9.60
C PHE A 68 -0.78 3.02 -10.29
N GLY A 69 -0.37 2.98 -11.56
CA GLY A 69 -0.16 1.73 -12.30
C GLY A 69 -1.42 0.85 -12.49
N PRO A 70 -1.27 -0.34 -13.11
CA PRO A 70 -2.38 -1.27 -13.26
C PRO A 70 -2.89 -1.75 -11.90
N SER A 71 -4.21 -1.75 -11.71
CA SER A 71 -4.85 -2.24 -10.50
C SER A 71 -5.11 -3.74 -10.62
N SER A 72 -4.34 -4.56 -9.91
CA SER A 72 -4.81 -5.91 -9.54
C SER A 72 -5.84 -5.78 -8.42
N LEU A 73 -6.93 -6.53 -8.51
CA LEU A 73 -7.94 -6.57 -7.44
C LEU A 73 -7.48 -7.42 -6.25
N THR A 74 -6.50 -8.31 -6.46
CA THR A 74 -6.05 -9.31 -5.48
C THR A 74 -4.71 -8.96 -4.84
N HIS A 75 -3.87 -8.15 -5.47
CA HIS A 75 -2.53 -7.80 -4.96
C HIS A 75 -2.61 -6.59 -4.01
N GLY A 76 -2.72 -6.84 -2.71
CA GLY A 76 -2.75 -5.80 -1.68
C GLY A 76 -1.35 -5.49 -1.13
N PHE A 77 -1.05 -4.21 -0.85
CA PHE A 77 0.21 -3.84 -0.20
C PHE A 77 0.35 -4.50 1.18
N SER A 78 1.50 -5.14 1.40
CA SER A 78 1.83 -5.83 2.66
C SER A 78 2.96 -5.16 3.43
N SER A 79 3.88 -4.47 2.75
CA SER A 79 5.01 -3.78 3.39
C SER A 79 5.62 -2.75 2.46
N PHE A 80 6.32 -1.75 3.01
CA PHE A 80 7.21 -0.89 2.22
C PHE A 80 8.29 -0.24 3.08
N LYS A 81 9.32 0.28 2.41
CA LYS A 81 10.36 1.16 2.98
C LYS A 81 10.79 2.22 1.98
N PHE A 82 11.27 3.35 2.49
CA PHE A 82 11.99 4.31 1.67
C PHE A 82 13.37 3.76 1.28
N ILE A 83 13.79 4.02 0.05
CA ILE A 83 15.12 3.62 -0.43
C ILE A 83 16.18 4.56 0.18
N PRO A 84 17.19 4.05 0.89
CA PRO A 84 18.24 4.86 1.49
C PRO A 84 18.96 5.75 0.47
N GLY A 85 19.39 6.94 0.90
CA GLY A 85 20.12 7.88 0.04
C GLY A 85 19.25 8.62 -1.00
N THR A 86 17.91 8.47 -0.94
CA THR A 86 16.99 9.10 -1.90
C THR A 86 16.20 10.28 -1.33
N ASN A 87 16.52 10.73 -0.11
CA ASN A 87 15.72 11.70 0.65
C ASN A 87 14.24 11.29 0.73
N ASP A 88 14.00 10.00 1.00
CA ASP A 88 12.66 9.39 1.06
C ASP A 88 11.80 9.60 -0.20
N LYS A 89 12.42 9.88 -1.35
CA LYS A 89 11.71 10.11 -2.61
C LYS A 89 11.17 8.82 -3.23
N TYR A 90 11.89 7.72 -3.10
CA TYR A 90 11.54 6.43 -3.69
C TYR A 90 11.20 5.41 -2.62
N ILE A 91 10.22 4.57 -2.91
CA ILE A 91 9.69 3.53 -2.04
C ILE A 91 9.88 2.17 -2.74
N VAL A 92 10.47 1.22 -2.04
CA VAL A 92 10.34 -0.20 -2.37
C VAL A 92 9.12 -0.75 -1.62
N ALA A 93 8.21 -1.41 -2.34
CA ALA A 93 6.97 -1.92 -1.78
C ALA A 93 6.78 -3.40 -2.11
N LEU A 94 6.16 -4.12 -1.19
CA LEU A 94 5.66 -5.47 -1.37
C LEU A 94 4.14 -5.45 -1.48
N LYS A 95 3.63 -6.31 -2.35
CA LYS A 95 2.24 -6.73 -2.35
C LYS A 95 2.17 -8.22 -2.12
N SER A 96 1.18 -8.67 -1.35
CA SER A 96 0.84 -10.08 -1.24
C SER A 96 -0.56 -10.33 -1.79
N GLU A 97 -0.74 -11.51 -2.33
CA GLU A 97 -1.98 -12.01 -2.89
C GLU A 97 -2.47 -13.21 -2.08
N GLU A 98 -3.76 -13.22 -1.81
CA GLU A 98 -4.54 -14.37 -1.36
C GLU A 98 -5.79 -14.38 -2.23
N ASP A 99 -5.88 -15.35 -3.14
CA ASP A 99 -7.07 -15.58 -3.97
C ASP A 99 -7.40 -17.06 -3.93
N ASP A 100 -8.52 -17.37 -3.28
CA ASP A 100 -9.03 -18.75 -3.17
C ASP A 100 -8.00 -19.76 -2.62
N GLY A 101 -7.26 -19.32 -1.58
CA GLY A 101 -6.23 -20.13 -0.91
C GLY A 101 -4.89 -20.22 -1.64
N LYS A 102 -4.75 -19.61 -2.83
CA LYS A 102 -3.45 -19.44 -3.50
C LYS A 102 -2.77 -18.18 -3.01
N THR A 103 -1.46 -18.26 -2.82
CA THR A 103 -0.64 -17.15 -2.33
C THR A 103 0.48 -16.81 -3.29
N ALA A 104 0.80 -15.52 -3.37
CA ALA A 104 1.95 -15.00 -4.09
C ALA A 104 2.38 -13.67 -3.48
N SER A 105 3.58 -13.22 -3.82
CA SER A 105 4.08 -11.91 -3.45
C SER A 105 4.83 -11.27 -4.59
N TYR A 106 4.81 -9.94 -4.60
CA TYR A 106 5.35 -9.11 -5.67
C TYR A 106 6.15 -7.97 -5.05
N ILE A 107 7.25 -7.60 -5.69
CA ILE A 107 8.06 -6.43 -5.33
C ILE A 107 7.98 -5.38 -6.43
N MET A 108 7.93 -4.11 -6.05
CA MET A 108 7.86 -2.97 -6.96
C MET A 108 8.58 -1.75 -6.39
N VAL A 109 8.82 -0.75 -7.24
CA VAL A 109 9.35 0.56 -6.81
C VAL A 109 8.47 1.67 -7.37
N LEU A 110 8.08 2.61 -6.51
CA LEU A 110 7.36 3.83 -6.87
C LEU A 110 8.04 5.06 -6.26
N ASP A 111 7.77 6.25 -6.78
CA ASP A 111 8.10 7.50 -6.09
C ASP A 111 6.97 7.97 -5.17
N ILE A 112 7.20 9.00 -4.34
CA ILE A 112 6.18 9.55 -3.42
C ILE A 112 5.05 10.32 -4.10
N SER A 113 5.18 10.61 -5.41
CA SER A 113 4.08 11.07 -6.25
C SER A 113 3.30 9.89 -6.85
N GLY A 114 3.74 8.67 -6.56
CA GLY A 114 3.31 7.35 -7.02
C GLY A 114 3.51 7.05 -8.48
N ASN A 115 4.47 7.70 -9.13
CA ASN A 115 4.91 7.20 -10.42
C ASN A 115 5.60 5.85 -10.23
N LEU A 116 5.23 4.87 -11.06
CA LEU A 116 5.85 3.55 -11.08
C LEU A 116 7.26 3.66 -11.67
N ILE A 117 8.28 3.29 -10.89
CA ILE A 117 9.69 3.31 -11.31
C ILE A 117 10.12 1.91 -11.76
N MET A 118 9.66 0.88 -11.03
CA MET A 118 9.84 -0.53 -11.40
C MET A 118 8.49 -1.23 -11.31
N PRO A 119 8.03 -1.93 -12.37
CA PRO A 119 6.78 -2.68 -12.33
C PRO A 119 6.84 -3.83 -11.32
N GLU A 120 5.66 -4.38 -11.00
CA GLU A 120 5.56 -5.56 -10.14
C GLU A 120 6.33 -6.74 -10.72
N VAL A 121 7.22 -7.32 -9.90
CA VAL A 121 7.94 -8.56 -10.20
C VAL A 121 7.56 -9.59 -9.16
N GLN A 122 7.07 -10.76 -9.59
CA GLN A 122 6.70 -11.84 -8.69
C GLN A 122 7.96 -12.41 -8.00
N LEU A 123 7.87 -12.58 -6.68
CA LEU A 123 8.88 -13.23 -5.88
C LEU A 123 8.69 -14.76 -5.92
N PRO A 124 9.78 -15.54 -5.89
CA PRO A 124 9.69 -17.00 -5.94
C PRO A 124 9.01 -17.60 -4.71
N GLY A 125 8.49 -18.83 -4.85
CA GLY A 125 8.04 -19.67 -3.72
C GLY A 125 6.55 -19.62 -3.39
N ASN A 126 5.75 -18.75 -4.03
CA ASN A 126 4.30 -18.65 -3.77
C ASN A 126 3.96 -18.44 -2.28
N TYR A 127 4.82 -17.72 -1.55
CA TYR A 127 4.60 -17.35 -0.16
C TYR A 127 4.10 -15.92 -0.04
N LYS A 128 3.56 -15.58 1.14
CA LYS A 128 3.29 -14.21 1.55
C LYS A 128 4.53 -13.63 2.23
N TYR A 129 5.21 -12.73 1.53
CA TYR A 129 6.23 -11.87 2.12
C TYR A 129 5.55 -10.59 2.59
N GLU A 130 5.57 -10.38 3.92
CA GLU A 130 4.85 -9.28 4.60
C GLU A 130 5.81 -8.28 5.25
N GLY A 131 7.11 -8.40 4.98
CA GLY A 131 8.14 -7.52 5.50
C GLY A 131 9.24 -7.27 4.48
N VAL A 132 9.61 -6.01 4.30
CA VAL A 132 10.82 -5.60 3.58
C VAL A 132 11.61 -4.61 4.44
N GLU A 133 12.93 -4.77 4.46
CA GLU A 133 13.88 -3.89 5.12
C GLU A 133 15.24 -3.90 4.41
N PHE A 134 16.00 -2.81 4.56
CA PHE A 134 17.41 -2.73 4.18
C PHE A 134 18.27 -3.16 5.39
N ILE A 135 18.98 -4.29 5.26
CA ILE A 135 19.79 -4.91 6.32
C ILE A 135 21.28 -4.93 5.98
#